data_AF-A0AAX0B7X7-F1
#
_entry.id   AF-A0AAX0B7X7-F1
#
_cell.length_a   1.000
_cell.length_b   1.000
_cell.length_c   1.000
_cell.angle_alpha   90.00
_cell.angle_beta   90.00
_cell.angle_gamma   90.00
#
_symmetry.space_group_name_H-M   'P 1'
#
loop_
_entity.id
_entity.type
_entity.pdbx_description
1 polymer ?
#
loop_
_entity_poly.entity_id
_entity_poly.type
_entity_poly.pdbx_seq_one_letter_code
_entity_poly.pdbx_strand_id
1 'polypeptide(L)'
;MELTIEQIIAKKDECAERFKTKYVKIGSKFLGGSIKFHSLSRGDMADIRDMLKNDTEKGLLYFIYLSSDTLRDKELLKAYGCDKHDQYKIVERIYNESERAKIITMLEELNGITSMNPDAIFKDEIEDLKN
;
A
#
# COMPACT_ATOMS: atom_id res chain seq x y z
N MET A 1 30.00 15.35 -2.44
CA MET A 1 30.85 14.16 -2.75
C MET A 1 29.98 13.22 -3.55
N GLU A 2 30.35 12.96 -4.81
CA GLU A 2 29.53 12.11 -5.68
C GLU A 2 29.59 10.64 -5.22
N LEU A 3 28.46 9.94 -5.29
CA LEU A 3 28.41 8.50 -5.01
C LEU A 3 29.18 7.74 -6.10
N THR A 4 30.10 6.85 -5.70
CA THR A 4 30.76 5.97 -6.65
C THR A 4 29.86 4.80 -7.03
N ILE A 5 30.12 4.19 -8.19
CA ILE A 5 29.37 3.00 -8.65
C ILE A 5 29.50 1.85 -7.64
N GLU A 6 30.66 1.67 -7.01
CA GLU A 6 30.88 0.64 -5.99
C GLU A 6 30.00 0.88 -4.75
N GLN A 7 29.82 2.14 -4.34
CA GLN A 7 28.95 2.50 -3.22
C GLN A 7 27.48 2.21 -3.51
N ILE A 8 27.03 2.42 -4.75
CA ILE A 8 25.67 2.07 -5.19
C ILE A 8 25.49 0.55 -5.23
N ILE A 9 26.46 -0.18 -5.79
CA ILE A 9 26.42 -1.65 -5.88
C ILE A 9 26.44 -2.28 -4.49
N ALA A 10 27.21 -1.73 -3.54
CA ALA A 10 27.24 -2.21 -2.16
C ALA A 10 25.87 -2.15 -1.47
N LYS A 11 24.95 -1.30 -1.97
CA LYS A 11 23.58 -1.15 -1.45
C LYS A 11 22.53 -1.95 -2.24
N LYS A 12 22.90 -2.71 -3.27
CA LYS A 12 21.96 -3.42 -4.15
C LYS A 12 20.95 -4.30 -3.39
N ASP A 13 21.39 -4.97 -2.34
CA ASP A 13 20.56 -5.92 -1.60
C ASP A 13 19.58 -5.17 -0.68
N GLU A 14 20.02 -4.10 -0.03
CA GLU A 14 19.14 -3.18 0.72
C GLU A 14 18.09 -2.54 -0.20
N CYS A 15 18.49 -2.14 -1.41
CA CYS A 15 17.57 -1.64 -2.43
C CYS A 15 16.55 -2.72 -2.84
N ALA A 16 16.98 -3.95 -3.05
CA ALA A 16 16.08 -5.06 -3.40
C ALA A 16 15.11 -5.38 -2.26
N GLU A 17 15.58 -5.43 -1.01
CA GLU A 17 14.76 -5.67 0.17
C GLU A 17 13.71 -4.59 0.40
N ARG A 18 14.04 -3.34 0.08
CA ARG A 18 13.09 -2.23 0.13
C ARG A 18 11.85 -2.46 -0.72
N PHE A 19 11.95 -3.23 -1.81
CA PHE A 19 10.86 -3.49 -2.76
C PHE A 19 10.33 -4.93 -2.72
N LYS A 20 10.79 -5.78 -1.79
CA LYS A 20 10.21 -7.12 -1.61
C LYS A 20 8.77 -7.01 -1.12
N THR A 21 7.92 -7.95 -1.53
CA THR A 21 6.56 -8.07 -1.00
C THR A 21 6.62 -8.33 0.50
N LYS A 22 5.98 -7.46 1.27
CA LYS A 22 5.86 -7.57 2.73
C LYS A 22 4.47 -8.08 3.09
N TYR A 23 4.36 -8.71 4.24
CA TYR A 23 3.09 -9.22 4.76
C TYR A 23 2.88 -8.78 6.20
N VAL A 24 1.62 -8.56 6.58
CA VAL A 24 1.22 -8.28 7.96
C VAL A 24 -0.06 -9.03 8.27
N LYS A 25 -0.24 -9.48 9.51
CA LYS A 25 -1.52 -10.01 10.00
C LYS A 25 -2.17 -8.96 10.88
N ILE A 26 -3.38 -8.54 10.53
CA ILE A 26 -4.15 -7.57 11.31
C ILE A 26 -5.24 -8.32 12.07
N GLY A 27 -5.16 -8.29 13.40
CA GLY A 27 -6.13 -8.92 14.28
C GLY A 27 -7.40 -8.08 14.43
N SER A 28 -8.55 -8.75 14.47
CA SER A 28 -9.86 -8.16 14.80
C SER A 28 -10.49 -8.96 15.95
N LYS A 29 -10.77 -8.28 17.07
CA LYS A 29 -11.49 -8.87 18.20
C LYS A 29 -12.92 -9.24 17.81
N PHE A 30 -13.56 -8.43 16.97
CA PHE A 30 -14.92 -8.66 16.48
C PHE A 30 -15.00 -9.93 15.64
N LEU A 31 -14.04 -10.15 14.73
CA LEU A 31 -13.98 -11.36 13.90
C LEU A 31 -13.38 -12.58 14.63
N GLY A 32 -12.90 -12.41 15.86
CA GLY A 32 -12.27 -13.48 16.65
C GLY A 32 -10.97 -14.03 16.06
N GLY A 33 -10.28 -13.28 15.20
CA GLY A 33 -9.13 -13.79 14.45
C GLY A 33 -8.31 -12.69 13.76
N SER A 34 -7.45 -13.07 12.81
CA SER A 34 -6.63 -12.13 12.04
C SER A 34 -6.75 -12.36 10.54
N ILE A 35 -6.75 -11.28 9.76
CA ILE A 35 -6.67 -11.34 8.30
C ILE A 35 -5.24 -11.01 7.87
N LYS A 36 -4.73 -11.75 6.87
CA LYS A 36 -3.43 -11.50 6.27
C LYS A 36 -3.54 -10.43 5.18
N PHE A 37 -2.66 -9.45 5.26
CA PHE A 37 -2.49 -8.40 4.27
C PHE A 37 -1.08 -8.44 3.68
N HIS A 38 -0.91 -7.86 2.51
CA HIS A 38 0.37 -7.75 1.82
C HIS A 38 0.58 -6.36 1.23
N SER A 39 1.85 -6.00 1.00
CA SER A 39 2.18 -4.82 0.22
C SER A 39 1.71 -5.01 -1.22
N LEU A 40 1.35 -3.91 -1.87
CA LEU A 40 0.90 -3.86 -3.23
C LEU A 40 2.04 -3.64 -4.21
N SER A 41 1.82 -4.01 -5.47
CA SER A 41 2.78 -3.70 -6.53
C SER A 41 2.75 -2.20 -6.87
N ARG A 42 3.78 -1.74 -7.59
CA ARG A 42 3.80 -0.34 -8.07
C ARG A 42 2.63 -0.02 -9.01
N GLY A 43 2.18 -1.01 -9.79
CA GLY A 43 1.02 -0.87 -10.69
C GLY A 43 -0.26 -0.66 -9.89
N ASP A 44 -0.54 -1.56 -8.93
CA ASP A 44 -1.72 -1.44 -8.06
C ASP A 44 -1.74 -0.09 -7.31
N MET A 45 -0.58 0.35 -6.81
CA MET A 45 -0.45 1.63 -6.11
C MET A 45 -0.69 2.84 -7.04
N ALA A 46 -0.33 2.74 -8.32
CA ALA A 46 -0.62 3.78 -9.30
C ALA A 46 -2.13 3.85 -9.59
N ASP A 47 -2.77 2.71 -9.79
CA ASP A 47 -4.22 2.61 -10.01
C ASP A 47 -4.99 3.18 -8.81
N ILE A 48 -4.60 2.83 -7.58
CA ILE A 48 -5.19 3.37 -6.36
C ILE A 48 -5.00 4.88 -6.28
N ARG A 49 -3.80 5.40 -6.60
CA ARG A 49 -3.53 6.84 -6.57
C ARG A 49 -4.44 7.59 -7.54
N ASP A 50 -4.67 7.04 -8.73
CA ASP A 50 -5.56 7.67 -9.70
C ASP A 50 -7.03 7.57 -9.28
N MET A 51 -7.43 6.51 -8.60
CA MET A 51 -8.75 6.46 -7.94
C MET A 51 -8.86 7.51 -6.85
N LEU A 52 -7.86 7.64 -5.96
CA LEU A 52 -7.87 8.61 -4.85
C LEU A 52 -8.00 10.06 -5.32
N LYS A 53 -7.48 10.42 -6.50
CA LYS A 53 -7.67 11.77 -7.08
C LYS A 53 -9.11 12.05 -7.50
N ASN A 54 -9.82 11.02 -7.94
CA ASN A 54 -11.18 11.15 -8.46
C ASN A 54 -12.25 10.93 -7.37
N ASP A 55 -12.02 9.94 -6.52
CA ASP A 55 -12.89 9.52 -5.42
C ASP A 55 -12.04 8.92 -4.30
N THR A 56 -11.79 9.74 -3.28
CA THR A 56 -10.94 9.37 -2.14
C THR A 56 -11.48 8.16 -1.38
N GLU A 57 -12.79 8.12 -1.11
CA GLU A 57 -13.39 7.04 -0.32
C GLU A 57 -13.27 5.72 -1.06
N LYS A 58 -13.64 5.70 -2.34
CA LYS A 58 -13.49 4.52 -3.19
C LYS A 58 -12.03 4.06 -3.28
N GLY A 59 -11.09 4.98 -3.46
CA GLY A 59 -9.66 4.66 -3.53
C GLY A 59 -9.14 3.99 -2.25
N LEU A 60 -9.57 4.48 -1.07
CA LEU A 60 -9.18 3.91 0.22
C LEU A 60 -9.80 2.52 0.46
N LEU A 61 -11.06 2.31 0.08
CA LEU A 61 -11.68 0.99 0.14
C LEU A 61 -10.98 -0.01 -0.78
N TYR A 62 -10.65 0.43 -1.99
CA TYR A 62 -9.94 -0.39 -2.97
C TYR A 62 -8.52 -0.74 -2.50
N PHE A 63 -7.85 0.18 -1.79
CA PHE A 63 -6.54 -0.06 -1.20
C PHE A 63 -6.57 -1.20 -0.18
N ILE A 64 -7.53 -1.19 0.74
CA ILE A 64 -7.69 -2.29 1.72
C ILE A 64 -8.04 -3.60 1.01
N TYR A 65 -8.98 -3.55 0.07
CA TYR A 65 -9.48 -4.71 -0.67
C TYR A 65 -8.37 -5.43 -1.45
N LEU A 66 -7.55 -4.70 -2.21
CA LEU A 66 -6.45 -5.29 -2.98
C LEU A 66 -5.33 -5.86 -2.10
N SER A 67 -5.19 -5.34 -0.88
CA SER A 67 -4.12 -5.73 0.02
C SER A 67 -4.35 -7.08 0.71
N SER A 68 -5.47 -7.77 0.45
CA SER A 68 -5.76 -9.08 1.07
C SER A 68 -6.49 -10.05 0.15
N ASP A 69 -5.90 -11.22 -0.08
CA ASP A 69 -6.54 -12.32 -0.81
C ASP A 69 -7.82 -12.82 -0.12
N THR A 70 -7.87 -12.78 1.21
CA THR A 70 -9.05 -13.19 1.98
C THR A 70 -10.25 -12.30 1.68
N LEU A 71 -10.06 -10.98 1.55
CA LEU A 71 -11.15 -10.05 1.20
C LEU A 71 -11.61 -10.20 -0.25
N ARG A 72 -10.80 -10.86 -1.09
CA ARG A 72 -11.10 -11.18 -2.49
C ARG A 72 -11.62 -12.61 -2.67
N ASP A 73 -11.78 -13.35 -1.58
CA ASP A 73 -12.30 -14.72 -1.63
C ASP A 73 -13.73 -14.73 -2.18
N LYS A 74 -14.00 -15.65 -3.12
CA LYS A 74 -15.28 -15.70 -3.83
C LYS A 74 -16.44 -16.10 -2.92
N GLU A 75 -16.20 -17.01 -1.98
CA GLU A 75 -17.23 -17.46 -1.04
C GLU A 75 -17.58 -16.34 -0.07
N LEU A 76 -16.56 -15.62 0.42
CA LEU A 76 -16.74 -14.44 1.26
C LEU A 76 -17.54 -13.35 0.53
N LEU A 77 -17.13 -12.98 -0.69
CA LEU A 77 -17.81 -11.95 -1.47
C LEU A 77 -19.27 -12.32 -1.74
N LYS A 78 -19.55 -13.59 -2.07
CA LYS A 78 -20.91 -14.07 -2.28
C LYS A 78 -21.75 -14.03 -1.00
N ALA A 79 -21.18 -14.42 0.14
CA ALA A 79 -21.88 -14.40 1.43
C ALA A 79 -22.31 -12.99 1.85
N TYR A 80 -21.55 -11.97 1.46
CA TYR A 80 -21.84 -10.56 1.73
C TYR A 80 -22.52 -9.83 0.55
N GLY A 81 -22.88 -10.53 -0.53
CA GLY A 81 -23.56 -9.95 -1.70
C GLY A 81 -22.69 -8.95 -2.50
N CYS A 82 -21.38 -9.11 -2.47
CA CYS A 82 -20.38 -8.26 -3.14
C CYS A 82 -19.68 -8.99 -4.30
N ASP A 83 -20.32 -9.98 -4.92
CA ASP A 83 -19.71 -10.85 -5.94
C ASP A 83 -19.73 -10.28 -7.37
N LYS A 84 -20.58 -9.28 -7.65
CA LYS A 84 -20.78 -8.76 -9.02
C LYS A 84 -20.03 -7.46 -9.32
N HIS A 85 -20.48 -6.37 -8.71
CA HIS A 85 -19.96 -5.02 -8.94
C HIS A 85 -19.49 -4.44 -7.61
N ASP A 86 -18.50 -3.53 -7.67
CA ASP A 86 -17.95 -2.85 -6.51
C ASP A 86 -17.55 -3.81 -5.38
N GLN A 87 -16.82 -4.89 -5.72
CA GLN A 87 -16.45 -5.94 -4.75
C GLN A 87 -15.72 -5.38 -3.52
N TYR A 88 -15.00 -4.25 -3.68
CA TYR A 88 -14.35 -3.52 -2.60
C TYR A 88 -15.29 -3.04 -1.48
N LYS A 89 -16.61 -2.95 -1.72
CA LYS A 89 -17.61 -2.62 -0.69
C LYS A 89 -17.67 -3.66 0.42
N ILE A 90 -17.10 -4.86 0.23
CA ILE A 90 -16.91 -5.83 1.30
C ILE A 90 -16.17 -5.22 2.50
N VAL A 91 -15.24 -4.29 2.25
CA VAL A 91 -14.47 -3.60 3.28
C VAL A 91 -15.39 -2.78 4.19
N GLU A 92 -16.40 -2.12 3.65
CA GLU A 92 -17.39 -1.36 4.44
C GLU A 92 -18.33 -2.27 5.22
N ARG A 93 -18.61 -3.47 4.70
CA ARG A 93 -19.47 -4.45 5.38
C ARG A 93 -18.78 -5.10 6.56
N ILE A 94 -17.46 -5.26 6.49
CA ILE A 94 -16.67 -5.94 7.53
C ILE A 94 -16.14 -4.94 8.57
N TYR A 95 -15.71 -3.76 8.16
CA TYR A 95 -15.02 -2.80 9.02
C TYR A 95 -15.76 -1.47 9.07
N ASN A 96 -15.86 -0.90 10.27
CA ASN A 96 -16.33 0.49 10.43
C ASN A 96 -15.26 1.51 10.02
N GLU A 97 -15.64 2.78 9.94
CA GLU A 97 -14.75 3.86 9.48
C GLU A 97 -13.44 3.97 10.27
N SER A 98 -13.50 3.89 11.60
CA SER A 98 -12.31 3.98 12.47
C SER A 98 -11.37 2.78 12.30
N GLU A 99 -11.93 1.58 12.12
CA GLU A 99 -11.15 0.38 11.82
C GLU A 99 -10.46 0.50 10.45
N ARG A 100 -11.19 0.98 9.43
CA ARG A 100 -10.64 1.20 8.09
C ARG A 100 -9.48 2.21 8.13
N ALA A 101 -9.65 3.34 8.81
CA ALA A 101 -8.59 4.33 8.98
C ALA A 101 -7.30 3.72 9.58
N LYS A 102 -7.45 2.89 10.61
CA LYS A 102 -6.32 2.21 11.26
C LYS A 102 -5.65 1.17 10.35
N ILE A 103 -6.45 0.41 9.60
CA ILE A 103 -5.93 -0.54 8.60
C ILE A 103 -5.15 0.22 7.52
N ILE A 104 -5.66 1.35 7.03
CA ILE A 104 -4.99 2.18 6.03
C ILE A 104 -3.61 2.60 6.52
N THR A 105 -3.48 3.15 7.74
CA THR A 105 -2.16 3.53 8.29
C THR A 105 -1.18 2.35 8.32
N MET A 106 -1.63 1.16 8.74
CA MET A 106 -0.79 -0.04 8.75
C MET A 106 -0.39 -0.47 7.33
N LEU A 107 -1.27 -0.31 6.34
CA LEU A 107 -0.98 -0.61 4.95
C LEU A 107 -0.04 0.44 4.33
N GLU A 108 -0.16 1.71 4.68
CA GLU A 108 0.77 2.76 4.23
C GLU A 108 2.20 2.49 4.74
N GLU A 109 2.33 2.09 6.01
CA GLU A 109 3.60 1.61 6.58
C GLU A 109 4.15 0.39 5.84
N LEU A 110 3.29 -0.61 5.60
CA LEU A 110 3.66 -1.84 4.89
C LEU A 110 4.15 -1.56 3.46
N ASN A 111 3.52 -0.60 2.78
CA ASN A 111 3.86 -0.17 1.43
C ASN A 111 5.01 0.86 1.40
N GLY A 112 5.55 1.24 2.57
CA GLY A 112 6.68 2.15 2.67
C GLY A 112 6.32 3.61 2.36
N ILE A 113 5.05 3.99 2.39
CA ILE A 113 4.58 5.36 2.11
C ILE A 113 4.94 6.28 3.26
N THR A 114 4.70 5.84 4.50
CA THR A 114 5.02 6.63 5.71
C THR A 114 6.52 6.61 6.06
N SER A 115 7.29 5.65 5.53
CA SER A 115 8.75 5.56 5.75
C SER A 115 9.59 6.15 4.61
N MET A 116 8.97 6.59 3.51
CA MET A 116 9.64 7.40 2.50
C MET A 116 9.65 8.85 2.97
N ASN A 117 10.75 9.28 3.59
CA ASN A 117 11.02 10.71 3.74
C ASN A 117 11.46 11.25 2.37
N PRO A 118 10.64 12.03 1.65
CA PRO A 118 11.02 12.58 0.35
C PRO A 118 12.20 13.54 0.48
N ASP A 119 12.37 14.16 1.65
CA ASP A 119 13.49 15.05 1.97
C ASP A 119 14.83 14.30 2.09
N ALA A 120 14.81 12.96 2.15
CA ALA A 120 16.02 12.16 2.03
C ALA A 120 16.62 12.22 0.61
N ILE A 121 15.86 12.69 -0.38
CA ILE A 121 16.34 13.00 -1.73
C ILE A 121 16.43 14.51 -1.84
N PHE A 122 17.66 15.03 -1.83
CA PHE A 122 17.92 16.46 -1.87
C PHE A 122 18.77 16.83 -3.09
N LYS A 123 18.65 18.09 -3.52
CA LYS A 123 19.57 18.66 -4.52
C LYS A 123 20.88 19.00 -3.81
N ASP A 124 21.99 18.43 -4.26
CA ASP A 124 23.32 18.68 -3.68
C ASP A 124 23.92 19.97 -4.27
N GLU A 125 24.11 20.03 -5.60
CA GLU A 125 24.62 21.22 -6.31
C GLU A 125 23.87 21.44 -7.64
N ILE A 126 23.79 22.71 -8.09
CA ILE A 126 23.27 23.11 -9.40
C ILE A 126 24.38 23.87 -10.12
N GLU A 127 24.91 23.31 -11.21
CA GLU A 127 25.79 24.07 -12.12
C GLU A 127 24.93 24.71 -13.21
N ASP A 128 24.93 26.05 -13.25
CA ASP A 128 24.43 26.79 -14.40
C ASP A 128 25.48 26.76 -15.50
N LEU A 129 25.10 26.25 -16.68
CA LEU A 129 25.91 26.34 -17.89
C LEU A 129 26.15 27.83 -18.21
N LYS A 130 27.36 28.32 -17.92
CA LYS A 130 27.82 29.62 -18.41
C LYS A 130 28.01 29.52 -19.92
N ASN A 131 27.12 30.15 -20.68
CA ASN A 131 27.34 30.45 -22.09
C ASN A 131 28.46 31.48 -22.26
#